data_AF-A0A1S9RAV0-F1
#
_entry.id   AF-A0A1S9RAV0-F1
#
_cell.length_a   1.000
_cell.length_b   1.000
_cell.length_c   1.000
_cell.angle_alpha   90.00
_cell.angle_beta   90.00
_cell.angle_gamma   90.00
#
_symmetry.space_group_name_H-M   'P 1'
#
loop_
_entity.id
_entity.type
_entity.pdbx_description
1 polymer ?
#
loop_
_entity_poly.entity_id
_entity_poly.type
_entity_poly.pdbx_seq_one_letter_code
_entity_poly.pdbx_strand_id
1 'polypeptide(L)'
;MRWFSQVCLLAEIREQGICASHGAAPKAVSNPQILPAASPTASSGPFSFVLLNLPNLSSMASLQSRSAMAAPFSLTAAFRALSVSTPKRAFSTTLVPQSDKKLPEDVPAYPYGPRQWYKQADTGLYGGAMIRFGNKISKGRNEGKTRRSWKPNVRRKKMWSEALQEHLFIKLTRRALRTILNEGGLDNYLLSDRPARLKELGVFGWHLRYQVMQSPTIKEQFRQQREKMGLPEPLSFEEWIKTKEEEIEAKVEERINIKPITRPRPKGQGDSQNDVRKIAAAEALP
;
A
#
# COMPACT_ATOMS: atom_id res chain seq x y z
N MET A 1 11.47 -2.43 5.51
CA MET A 1 11.50 -0.96 5.74
C MET A 1 12.49 -0.26 4.79
N ARG A 2 12.40 -0.50 3.48
CA ARG A 2 13.39 -0.03 2.47
C ARG A 2 13.01 1.29 1.76
N TRP A 3 11.97 1.98 2.21
CA TRP A 3 11.33 3.05 1.43
C TRP A 3 10.91 4.29 2.22
N PHE A 4 10.73 4.16 3.55
CA PHE A 4 10.34 5.29 4.40
C PHE A 4 11.42 6.38 4.43
N SER A 5 12.69 6.01 4.26
CA SER A 5 13.81 6.96 4.27
C SER A 5 13.82 7.92 3.06
N GLN A 6 13.28 7.52 1.90
CA GLN A 6 13.39 8.34 0.69
C GLN A 6 12.22 9.30 0.50
N VAL A 7 11.03 8.96 1.02
CA VAL A 7 9.85 9.83 1.00
C VAL A 7 9.87 10.84 2.17
N CYS A 8 10.41 10.47 3.34
CA CYS A 8 10.58 11.41 4.46
C CYS A 8 11.67 12.46 4.19
N LEU A 9 12.80 12.11 3.56
CA LEU A 9 13.85 13.10 3.28
C LEU A 9 13.38 14.21 2.29
N LEU A 10 12.48 13.87 1.36
CA LEU A 10 11.85 14.83 0.44
C LEU A 10 10.79 15.72 1.10
N ALA A 11 10.24 15.32 2.26
CA ALA A 11 9.29 16.11 3.03
C ALA A 11 10.01 17.05 4.03
N GLU A 12 11.14 16.61 4.61
CA GLU A 12 11.93 17.38 5.59
C GLU A 12 12.64 18.60 4.96
N ILE A 13 13.02 18.54 3.68
CA ILE A 13 13.78 19.61 2.99
C ILE A 13 12.89 20.81 2.61
N ARG A 14 11.55 20.69 2.68
CA ARG A 14 10.63 21.77 2.26
C ARG A 14 10.09 22.63 3.42
N GLU A 15 10.42 22.32 4.67
CA GLU A 15 10.12 23.20 5.83
C GLU A 15 11.19 24.28 6.07
N GLN A 16 12.35 24.21 5.40
CA GLN A 16 13.34 25.29 5.43
C GLN A 16 13.17 26.17 4.18
N GLY A 17 12.50 27.31 4.39
CA GLY A 17 11.83 28.07 3.34
C GLY A 17 12.72 28.71 2.28
N ILE A 18 12.13 28.84 1.08
CA ILE A 18 12.34 29.99 0.19
C ILE A 18 10.97 30.42 -0.32
N CYS A 19 10.51 31.56 0.20
CA CYS A 19 9.46 32.38 -0.40
C CYS A 19 10.03 33.01 -1.67
N ALA A 20 9.42 32.76 -2.84
CA ALA A 20 9.64 33.58 -4.03
C ALA A 20 8.33 33.76 -4.81
N SER A 21 8.09 35.02 -5.13
CA SER A 21 6.90 35.66 -5.67
C SER A 21 6.67 35.43 -7.17
N HIS A 22 5.39 35.46 -7.55
CA HIS A 22 4.76 35.90 -8.81
C HIS A 22 5.65 36.20 -10.05
N GLY A 23 5.25 35.65 -11.21
CA GLY A 23 5.68 36.15 -12.52
C GLY A 23 5.17 35.36 -13.73
N ALA A 24 4.12 35.90 -14.36
CA ALA A 24 3.60 35.77 -15.72
C ALA A 24 4.16 34.73 -16.75
N ALA A 25 3.22 34.12 -17.47
CA ALA A 25 3.42 33.38 -18.73
C ALA A 25 3.82 34.29 -19.91
N PRO A 26 4.42 33.71 -20.97
CA PRO A 26 3.81 33.89 -22.29
C PRO A 26 3.76 32.64 -23.20
N LYS A 27 3.06 32.84 -24.32
CA LYS A 27 2.43 31.91 -25.27
C LYS A 27 3.38 31.13 -26.19
N ALA A 28 2.88 29.95 -26.58
CA ALA A 28 2.88 29.28 -27.89
C ALA A 28 3.98 29.63 -28.92
N VAL A 29 4.74 28.62 -29.33
CA VAL A 29 5.34 28.52 -30.68
C VAL A 29 5.13 27.11 -31.22
N SER A 30 4.83 27.10 -32.52
CA SER A 30 4.38 26.05 -33.42
C SER A 30 5.38 24.93 -33.69
N ASN A 31 4.80 23.75 -33.91
CA ASN A 31 5.35 22.57 -34.61
C ASN A 31 5.93 22.94 -36.00
N PRO A 32 6.89 22.17 -36.52
CA PRO A 32 6.56 21.41 -37.72
C PRO A 32 7.10 19.97 -37.78
N GLN A 33 6.33 19.19 -38.53
CA GLN A 33 6.49 17.78 -38.91
C GLN A 33 7.84 17.45 -39.55
N ILE A 34 8.39 16.26 -39.24
CA ILE A 34 9.29 15.52 -40.13
C ILE A 34 9.02 14.01 -39.99
N LEU A 35 8.54 13.40 -41.08
CA LEU A 35 8.71 12.01 -41.53
C LEU A 35 9.23 12.13 -42.99
N PRO A 36 9.95 11.17 -43.63
CA PRO A 36 9.56 9.75 -43.71
C PRO A 36 10.73 8.74 -43.93
N ALA A 37 10.34 7.49 -44.31
CA ALA A 37 11.12 6.39 -44.92
C ALA A 37 11.79 5.40 -43.95
N ALA A 38 11.88 4.09 -44.16
CA ALA A 38 11.36 3.16 -45.17
C ALA A 38 11.41 1.74 -44.57
N SER A 39 10.60 0.83 -45.10
CA SER A 39 10.68 -0.62 -44.90
C SER A 39 11.91 -1.23 -45.59
N PRO A 40 12.35 -2.43 -45.17
CA PRO A 40 12.34 -3.53 -46.13
C PRO A 40 11.80 -4.88 -45.61
N THR A 41 11.38 -5.65 -46.60
CA THR A 41 10.76 -6.97 -46.68
C THR A 41 11.68 -8.16 -46.35
N ALA A 42 11.14 -9.25 -45.77
CA ALA A 42 11.54 -10.66 -45.99
C ALA A 42 10.62 -11.62 -45.16
N SER A 43 9.68 -12.35 -45.78
CA SER A 43 9.75 -13.80 -46.10
C SER A 43 9.66 -14.75 -44.88
N SER A 44 8.49 -15.31 -44.57
CA SER A 44 7.99 -16.65 -44.98
C SER A 44 8.64 -17.86 -44.26
N GLY A 45 7.85 -18.56 -43.44
CA GLY A 45 8.18 -19.91 -42.96
C GLY A 45 7.38 -20.34 -41.72
N PRO A 46 6.76 -21.53 -41.67
CA PRO A 46 5.65 -21.84 -40.78
C PRO A 46 6.08 -22.25 -39.35
N PHE A 47 5.24 -21.84 -38.41
CA PHE A 47 5.20 -22.31 -37.02
C PHE A 47 5.07 -23.83 -36.95
N SER A 48 6.10 -24.50 -36.42
CA SER A 48 6.01 -25.86 -35.89
C SER A 48 6.12 -25.78 -34.37
N PHE A 49 4.97 -25.73 -33.70
CA PHE A 49 4.86 -25.73 -32.25
C PHE A 49 4.66 -27.18 -31.79
N VAL A 50 5.76 -27.87 -31.49
CA VAL A 50 5.70 -29.20 -30.86
C VAL A 50 5.39 -29.00 -29.38
N LEU A 51 4.20 -29.44 -28.99
CA LEU A 51 3.70 -29.59 -27.63
C LEU A 51 4.65 -30.45 -26.78
N LEU A 52 5.33 -29.84 -25.82
CA LEU A 52 5.90 -30.58 -24.68
C LEU A 52 4.79 -30.89 -23.68
N ASN A 53 4.31 -32.12 -23.81
CA ASN A 53 3.37 -32.82 -22.97
C ASN A 53 4.03 -33.12 -21.60
N LEU A 54 3.56 -32.51 -20.51
CA LEU A 54 3.90 -32.93 -19.15
C LEU A 54 2.78 -33.83 -18.58
N PRO A 55 3.09 -35.05 -18.12
CA PRO A 55 2.09 -35.96 -17.59
C PRO A 55 1.60 -35.56 -16.19
N ASN A 56 0.28 -35.63 -16.11
CA ASN A 56 -0.60 -35.45 -14.97
C ASN A 56 -0.27 -36.48 -13.87
N LEU A 57 0.26 -36.04 -12.73
CA LEU A 57 0.54 -36.92 -11.59
C LEU A 57 -0.75 -37.23 -10.84
N SER A 58 -1.43 -38.28 -11.30
CA SER A 58 -2.58 -38.89 -10.64
C SER A 58 -2.09 -39.77 -9.49
N SER A 59 -2.26 -39.30 -8.25
CA SER A 59 -2.00 -40.12 -7.07
C SER A 59 -3.11 -41.15 -6.91
N MET A 60 -2.89 -42.35 -7.44
CA MET A 60 -3.68 -43.55 -7.19
C MET A 60 -3.46 -43.97 -5.72
N ALA A 61 -4.42 -43.67 -4.85
CA ALA A 61 -4.47 -44.25 -3.53
C ALA A 61 -4.95 -45.71 -3.64
N SER A 62 -4.12 -46.60 -3.12
CA SER A 62 -4.29 -48.04 -3.03
C SER A 62 -5.66 -48.48 -2.51
N LEU A 63 -6.32 -49.37 -3.25
CA LEU A 63 -7.38 -50.24 -2.73
C LEU A 63 -6.76 -51.23 -1.73
N GLN A 64 -7.00 -51.03 -0.44
CA GLN A 64 -6.82 -52.07 0.56
C GLN A 64 -8.15 -52.78 0.78
N SER A 65 -8.19 -54.04 0.34
CA SER A 65 -9.21 -55.00 0.76
C SER A 65 -9.13 -55.20 2.27
N ARG A 66 -10.19 -54.83 3.00
CA ARG A 66 -10.48 -55.38 4.32
C ARG A 66 -11.89 -55.94 4.32
N SER A 67 -12.00 -57.22 4.04
CA SER A 67 -13.09 -58.03 4.55
C SER A 67 -12.92 -58.15 6.06
N ALA A 68 -13.92 -57.71 6.82
CA ALA A 68 -14.18 -58.19 8.16
C ALA A 68 -15.70 -58.11 8.40
N MET A 69 -16.33 -59.28 8.41
CA MET A 69 -17.65 -59.50 8.96
C MET A 69 -17.73 -58.89 10.36
N ALA A 70 -18.69 -57.99 10.61
CA ALA A 70 -19.07 -57.59 11.95
C ALA A 70 -20.60 -57.44 11.99
N ALA A 71 -21.20 -58.14 12.95
CA ALA A 71 -22.63 -58.37 13.09
C ALA A 71 -23.47 -57.08 13.15
N PRO A 72 -24.74 -57.13 12.67
CA PRO A 72 -25.73 -56.10 12.97
C PRO A 72 -26.00 -56.08 14.49
N PHE A 73 -26.55 -54.99 15.01
CA PHE A 73 -26.87 -54.77 16.42
C PHE A 73 -25.73 -54.21 17.29
N SER A 74 -25.20 -53.07 16.88
CA SER A 74 -24.66 -52.11 17.84
C SER A 74 -25.39 -50.76 17.66
N LEU A 75 -26.16 -50.37 18.68
CA LEU A 75 -26.84 -49.07 18.76
C LEU A 75 -25.87 -47.89 18.60
N THR A 76 -24.58 -48.07 18.87
CA THR A 76 -23.58 -47.00 18.74
C THR A 76 -23.09 -46.77 17.31
N ALA A 77 -23.31 -47.70 16.37
CA ALA A 77 -22.97 -47.51 14.95
C ALA A 77 -23.99 -46.62 14.22
N ALA A 78 -25.27 -46.68 14.62
CA ALA A 78 -26.35 -45.88 14.03
C ALA A 78 -26.20 -44.37 14.30
N PHE A 79 -25.56 -43.97 15.39
CA PHE A 79 -25.34 -42.55 15.71
C PHE A 79 -24.15 -41.91 14.97
N ARG A 80 -23.28 -42.68 14.30
CA ARG A 80 -22.19 -42.11 13.48
C ARG A 80 -22.67 -41.56 12.13
N ALA A 81 -23.76 -42.09 11.58
CA ALA A 81 -24.41 -41.54 10.38
C ALA A 81 -25.24 -40.27 10.68
N LEU A 82 -25.47 -39.98 11.96
CA LEU A 82 -26.03 -38.73 12.46
C LEU A 82 -24.94 -37.75 12.90
N SER A 83 -23.77 -37.78 12.26
CA SER A 83 -22.95 -36.57 12.24
C SER A 83 -23.75 -35.52 11.48
N VAL A 84 -24.56 -34.77 12.23
CA VAL A 84 -24.98 -33.42 11.86
C VAL A 84 -23.69 -32.79 11.37
N SER A 85 -23.53 -32.70 10.05
CA SER A 85 -22.63 -31.73 9.45
C SER A 85 -23.11 -30.45 10.06
N THR A 86 -22.46 -30.01 11.13
CA THR A 86 -22.80 -28.75 11.77
C THR A 86 -22.69 -27.77 10.62
N PRO A 87 -23.80 -27.18 10.14
CA PRO A 87 -23.65 -26.17 9.13
C PRO A 87 -22.71 -25.18 9.79
N LYS A 88 -21.58 -24.87 9.13
CA LYS A 88 -20.57 -23.92 9.65
C LYS A 88 -21.21 -22.56 9.99
N ARG A 89 -22.49 -22.39 9.65
CA ARG A 89 -23.40 -21.37 10.14
C ARG A 89 -24.85 -21.86 10.14
N ALA A 90 -25.39 -22.25 11.30
CA ALA A 90 -26.85 -22.38 11.46
C ALA A 90 -27.46 -20.97 11.39
N PHE A 91 -28.31 -20.71 10.40
CA PHE A 91 -29.25 -19.57 10.29
C PHE A 91 -28.84 -18.27 11.01
N SER A 92 -27.72 -17.65 10.62
CA SER A 92 -27.38 -16.30 11.08
C SER A 92 -27.56 -15.30 9.93
N THR A 93 -28.40 -14.29 10.17
CA THR A 93 -28.64 -13.16 9.27
C THR A 93 -27.47 -12.18 9.19
N THR A 94 -26.43 -12.35 10.02
CA THR A 94 -25.25 -11.49 10.00
C THR A 94 -24.50 -11.64 8.66
N LEU A 95 -23.83 -10.60 8.16
CA LEU A 95 -23.00 -10.72 6.95
C LEU A 95 -21.64 -11.33 7.30
N VAL A 96 -21.04 -12.10 6.38
CA VAL A 96 -19.67 -12.62 6.55
C VAL A 96 -18.70 -11.43 6.65
N PRO A 97 -17.79 -11.39 7.64
CA PRO A 97 -16.80 -10.33 7.72
C PRO A 97 -15.91 -10.35 6.47
N GLN A 98 -15.83 -9.21 5.78
CA GLN A 98 -14.94 -9.08 4.62
C GLN A 98 -13.50 -8.90 5.10
N SER A 99 -12.57 -9.69 4.55
CA SER A 99 -11.14 -9.54 4.82
C SER A 99 -10.56 -8.29 4.15
N ASP A 100 -9.58 -7.68 4.80
CA ASP A 100 -8.85 -6.54 4.25
C ASP A 100 -7.90 -6.99 3.14
N LYS A 101 -7.73 -6.15 2.12
CA LYS A 101 -6.78 -6.41 1.05
C LYS A 101 -5.37 -6.14 1.56
N LYS A 102 -4.52 -7.15 1.49
CA LYS A 102 -3.10 -7.08 1.86
C LYS A 102 -2.27 -6.80 0.61
N LEU A 103 -1.22 -6.01 0.78
CA LEU A 103 -0.18 -5.84 -0.22
C LEU A 103 0.71 -7.10 -0.24
N PRO A 104 1.33 -7.43 -1.38
CA PRO A 104 2.41 -8.42 -1.41
C PRO A 104 3.59 -7.96 -0.54
N GLU A 105 4.34 -8.92 -0.02
CA GLU A 105 5.40 -8.69 0.99
C GLU A 105 6.56 -7.83 0.48
N ASP A 106 6.85 -7.89 -0.82
CA ASP A 106 7.92 -7.13 -1.47
C ASP A 106 7.66 -5.61 -1.49
N VAL A 107 6.38 -5.23 -1.42
CA VAL A 107 5.93 -3.85 -1.59
C VAL A 107 5.94 -3.16 -0.24
N PRO A 108 6.45 -1.92 -0.15
CA PRO A 108 6.42 -1.17 1.10
C PRO A 108 4.98 -1.02 1.62
N ALA A 109 4.83 -1.04 2.94
CA ALA A 109 3.55 -0.80 3.59
C ALA A 109 3.00 0.57 3.16
N TYR A 110 1.73 0.60 2.74
CA TYR A 110 1.06 1.83 2.36
C TYR A 110 0.85 2.72 3.60
N PRO A 111 1.25 4.01 3.58
CA PRO A 111 1.28 4.87 4.77
C PRO A 111 -0.06 5.03 5.48
N TYR A 112 -1.17 4.99 4.74
CA TYR A 112 -2.52 5.16 5.32
C TYR A 112 -3.25 3.84 5.59
N GLY A 113 -2.63 2.69 5.30
CA GLY A 113 -3.25 1.36 5.47
C GLY A 113 -4.48 1.08 4.58
N PRO A 114 -5.06 -0.12 4.68
CA PRO A 114 -6.29 -0.47 3.96
C PRO A 114 -7.50 0.32 4.47
N ARG A 115 -8.49 0.52 3.60
CA ARG A 115 -9.72 1.26 3.94
C ARG A 115 -10.60 0.42 4.86
N GLN A 116 -10.97 1.00 6.00
CA GLN A 116 -11.89 0.38 6.95
C GLN A 116 -13.32 0.28 6.39
N TRP A 117 -13.82 1.37 5.80
CA TRP A 117 -15.12 1.42 5.15
C TRP A 117 -15.00 1.29 3.64
N TYR A 118 -15.99 0.62 3.04
CA TYR A 118 -16.08 0.41 1.60
C TYR A 118 -14.82 -0.27 1.01
N LYS A 119 -14.46 -1.44 1.57
CA LYS A 119 -13.28 -2.27 1.21
C LYS A 119 -13.18 -2.60 -0.29
N GLN A 120 -14.30 -2.55 -1.02
CA GLN A 120 -14.32 -2.66 -2.48
C GLN A 120 -13.40 -1.63 -3.16
N ALA A 121 -13.26 -0.43 -2.61
CA ALA A 121 -12.44 0.64 -3.17
C ALA A 121 -10.95 0.29 -3.25
N ASP A 122 -10.46 -0.60 -2.39
CA ASP A 122 -9.05 -1.04 -2.43
C ASP A 122 -8.74 -2.00 -3.58
N THR A 123 -9.72 -2.36 -4.42
CA THR A 123 -9.52 -3.22 -5.61
C THR A 123 -9.29 -2.45 -6.91
N GLY A 124 -9.25 -1.11 -6.88
CA GLY A 124 -9.11 -0.27 -8.06
C GLY A 124 -8.83 1.18 -7.72
N LEU A 125 -8.92 2.07 -8.72
CA LEU A 125 -8.69 3.51 -8.52
C LEU A 125 -10.03 4.23 -8.36
N TYR A 126 -10.36 4.55 -7.11
CA TYR A 126 -11.63 5.17 -6.75
C TYR A 126 -11.56 6.69 -6.60
N GLY A 127 -10.37 7.28 -6.53
CA GLY A 127 -10.20 8.74 -6.39
C GLY A 127 -10.81 9.27 -5.10
N GLY A 128 -10.67 8.50 -4.00
CA GLY A 128 -11.29 8.81 -2.71
C GLY A 128 -12.82 8.71 -2.66
N ALA A 129 -13.48 8.32 -3.75
CA ALA A 129 -14.93 8.17 -3.77
C ALA A 129 -15.37 6.95 -2.94
N MET A 130 -16.31 7.18 -2.04
CA MET A 130 -16.88 6.17 -1.16
C MET A 130 -18.41 6.16 -1.28
N ILE A 131 -19.03 5.06 -0.86
CA ILE A 131 -20.48 5.00 -0.71
C ILE A 131 -20.94 6.03 0.33
N ARG A 132 -22.00 6.77 0.02
CA ARG A 132 -22.62 7.71 0.95
C ARG A 132 -23.97 7.17 1.38
N PHE A 133 -24.35 7.45 2.62
CA PHE A 133 -25.64 7.07 3.19
C PHE A 133 -26.40 8.32 3.60
N GLY A 134 -27.73 8.25 3.55
CA GLY A 134 -28.61 9.33 3.95
C GLY A 134 -30.06 8.92 3.84
N ASN A 135 -30.97 9.88 3.85
CA ASN A 135 -32.40 9.63 3.87
C ASN A 135 -33.08 10.21 2.62
N LYS A 136 -34.10 9.53 2.10
CA LYS A 136 -35.14 10.11 1.25
C LYS A 136 -36.20 10.70 2.18
N ILE A 137 -36.60 11.94 1.94
CA ILE A 137 -37.65 12.63 2.70
C ILE A 137 -38.92 12.64 1.82
N SER A 138 -40.06 12.21 2.37
CA SER A 138 -41.35 12.30 1.67
C SER A 138 -41.83 13.74 1.60
N LYS A 139 -42.49 14.11 0.50
CA LYS A 139 -43.06 15.47 0.28
C LYS A 139 -44.43 15.67 0.95
N GLY A 140 -44.92 14.69 1.71
CA GLY A 140 -46.25 14.73 2.35
C GLY A 140 -46.26 15.53 3.66
N ARG A 141 -47.44 15.70 4.25
CA ARG A 141 -47.65 16.41 5.53
C ARG A 141 -46.79 15.86 6.67
N ASN A 142 -46.54 14.54 6.64
CA ASN A 142 -45.61 13.88 7.55
C ASN A 142 -44.30 13.63 6.80
N GLU A 143 -43.20 14.24 7.25
CA GLU A 143 -41.86 14.09 6.68
C GLU A 143 -41.23 12.73 7.02
N GLY A 144 -41.79 11.65 6.47
CA GLY A 144 -41.25 10.31 6.57
C GLY A 144 -39.81 10.22 6.03
N LYS A 145 -38.90 9.64 6.82
CA LYS A 145 -37.49 9.45 6.46
C LYS A 145 -37.22 7.98 6.13
N THR A 146 -36.82 7.70 4.90
CA THR A 146 -36.42 6.34 4.46
C THR A 146 -34.92 6.29 4.17
N ARG A 147 -34.20 5.28 4.68
CA ARG A 147 -32.75 5.12 4.42
C ARG A 147 -32.48 4.88 2.93
N ARG A 148 -31.42 5.50 2.40
CA ARG A 148 -30.91 5.28 1.04
C ARG A 148 -29.38 5.29 1.03
N SER A 149 -28.82 4.80 -0.07
CA SER A 149 -27.38 4.86 -0.33
C SER A 149 -27.10 5.42 -1.73
N TRP A 150 -25.96 6.09 -1.88
CA TRP A 150 -25.43 6.58 -3.16
C TRP A 150 -24.09 5.91 -3.42
N LYS A 151 -24.05 5.08 -4.46
CA LYS A 151 -22.85 4.37 -4.90
C LYS A 151 -22.08 5.22 -5.91
N PRO A 152 -20.74 5.16 -5.91
CA PRO A 152 -19.95 5.79 -6.96
C PRO A 152 -20.16 5.08 -8.31
N ASN A 153 -20.04 5.82 -9.42
CA ASN A 153 -20.11 5.26 -10.77
C ASN A 153 -18.77 4.59 -11.13
N VAL A 154 -18.67 3.29 -10.83
CA VAL A 154 -17.48 2.46 -11.06
C VAL A 154 -17.64 1.68 -12.37
N ARG A 155 -16.61 1.69 -13.21
CA ARG A 155 -16.54 0.95 -14.47
C ARG A 155 -15.19 0.25 -14.60
N ARG A 156 -15.16 -0.92 -15.24
CA ARG A 156 -13.89 -1.56 -15.65
C ARG A 156 -13.46 -0.98 -16.99
N LYS A 157 -12.22 -0.53 -17.10
CA LYS A 157 -11.65 0.05 -18.32
C LYS A 157 -10.23 -0.46 -18.55
N LYS A 158 -9.86 -0.56 -19.83
CA LYS A 158 -8.51 -0.88 -20.30
C LYS A 158 -7.75 0.44 -20.41
N MET A 159 -6.66 0.59 -19.66
CA MET A 159 -5.82 1.80 -19.63
C MET A 159 -4.41 1.43 -20.06
N TRP A 160 -3.78 2.28 -20.87
CA TRP A 160 -2.37 2.13 -21.24
C TRP A 160 -1.47 2.68 -20.12
N SER A 161 -0.42 1.95 -19.77
CA SER A 161 0.71 2.42 -18.97
C SER A 161 1.93 2.51 -19.88
N GLU A 162 2.54 3.69 -19.94
CA GLU A 162 3.73 3.95 -20.77
C GLU A 162 4.96 3.29 -20.13
N ALA A 163 5.07 3.36 -18.81
CA ALA A 163 6.17 2.78 -18.05
C ALA A 163 6.22 1.25 -18.12
N LEU A 164 5.05 0.59 -18.11
CA LEU A 164 4.95 -0.86 -18.19
C LEU A 164 4.78 -1.38 -19.63
N GLN A 165 4.51 -0.49 -20.60
CA GLN A 165 4.21 -0.84 -22.00
C GLN A 165 3.06 -1.86 -22.15
N GLU A 166 2.11 -1.82 -21.21
CA GLU A 166 1.02 -2.78 -21.13
C GLU A 166 -0.33 -2.09 -20.94
N HIS A 167 -1.38 -2.80 -21.35
CA HIS A 167 -2.76 -2.39 -21.11
C HIS A 167 -3.34 -3.05 -19.87
N LEU A 168 -3.62 -2.26 -18.85
CA LEU A 168 -4.16 -2.72 -17.57
C LEU A 168 -5.69 -2.65 -17.52
N PHE A 169 -6.33 -3.71 -17.03
CA PHE A 169 -7.77 -3.76 -16.80
C PHE A 169 -8.13 -3.35 -15.38
N ILE A 170 -8.45 -2.08 -15.18
CA ILE A 170 -8.64 -1.48 -13.85
C ILE A 170 -10.11 -1.12 -13.61
N LYS A 171 -10.57 -1.26 -12.36
CA LYS A 171 -11.83 -0.65 -11.90
C LYS A 171 -11.58 0.82 -11.58
N LEU A 172 -12.27 1.71 -12.28
CA LEU A 172 -12.12 3.15 -12.16
C LEU A 172 -13.46 3.80 -11.82
N THR A 173 -13.43 4.84 -11.00
CA THR A 173 -14.55 5.79 -10.93
C THR A 173 -14.46 6.81 -12.07
N ARG A 174 -15.60 7.37 -12.49
CA ARG A 174 -15.59 8.46 -13.49
C ARG A 174 -14.78 9.68 -13.05
N ARG A 175 -14.73 9.97 -11.74
CA ARG A 175 -13.87 11.02 -11.18
C ARG A 175 -12.39 10.72 -11.43
N ALA A 176 -11.93 9.52 -11.04
CA ALA A 176 -10.54 9.11 -11.25
C ALA A 176 -10.17 9.09 -12.74
N LEU A 177 -11.06 8.58 -13.61
CA LEU A 177 -10.86 8.59 -15.05
C LEU A 177 -10.66 10.00 -15.61
N ARG A 178 -11.47 10.98 -15.18
CA ARG A 178 -11.32 12.38 -15.60
C ARG A 178 -9.95 12.93 -15.19
N THR A 179 -9.54 12.65 -13.96
CA THR A 179 -8.25 13.13 -13.44
C THR A 179 -7.06 12.53 -14.18
N ILE A 180 -7.11 11.23 -14.50
CA ILE A 180 -6.09 10.56 -15.32
C ILE A 180 -5.94 11.23 -16.69
N LEU A 181 -7.07 11.54 -17.34
CA LEU A 181 -7.04 12.24 -18.63
C LEU A 181 -6.49 13.66 -18.51
N ASN A 182 -6.83 14.39 -17.44
CA ASN A 182 -6.32 15.74 -17.20
C ASN A 182 -4.81 15.76 -16.92
N GLU A 183 -4.28 14.72 -16.29
CA GLU A 183 -2.84 14.57 -15.98
C GLU A 183 -2.06 13.96 -17.15
N GLY A 184 -2.74 13.61 -18.25
CA GLY A 184 -2.12 13.13 -19.48
C GLY A 184 -1.71 11.66 -19.47
N GLY A 185 -2.09 10.87 -18.47
CA GLY A 185 -1.71 9.46 -18.42
C GLY A 185 -1.96 8.78 -17.07
N LEU A 186 -1.97 7.45 -17.08
CA LEU A 186 -2.12 6.65 -15.86
C LEU A 186 -0.90 6.79 -14.95
N ASP A 187 0.31 6.79 -15.51
CA ASP A 187 1.55 6.81 -14.74
C ASP A 187 1.76 8.15 -14.05
N ASN A 188 1.49 9.26 -14.75
CA ASN A 188 1.47 10.61 -14.16
C ASN A 188 0.49 10.73 -12.98
N TYR A 189 -0.66 10.07 -13.09
CA TYR A 189 -1.65 10.04 -12.01
C TYR A 189 -1.15 9.34 -10.75
N LEU A 190 -0.35 8.28 -10.92
CA LEU A 190 0.21 7.48 -9.82
C LEU A 190 1.44 8.14 -9.20
N LEU A 191 2.28 8.75 -10.03
CA LEU A 191 3.54 9.40 -9.63
C LEU A 191 3.35 10.80 -9.05
N SER A 192 2.12 11.32 -9.00
CA SER A 192 1.87 12.63 -8.38
C SER A 192 2.25 12.64 -6.89
N ASP A 193 2.98 13.68 -6.49
CA ASP A 193 3.47 13.87 -5.12
C ASP A 193 2.46 14.50 -4.17
N ARG A 194 1.26 14.84 -4.66
CA ARG A 194 0.25 15.47 -3.81
C ARG A 194 -0.16 14.52 -2.68
N PRO A 195 -0.13 14.95 -1.40
CA PRO A 195 -0.50 14.07 -0.29
C PRO A 195 -1.97 13.63 -0.36
N ALA A 196 -2.85 14.50 -0.88
CA ALA A 196 -4.23 14.15 -1.17
C ALA A 196 -4.34 13.01 -2.19
N ARG A 197 -3.49 13.02 -3.23
CA ARG A 197 -3.48 11.96 -4.24
C ARG A 197 -3.04 10.64 -3.63
N LEU A 198 -1.99 10.66 -2.80
CA LEU A 198 -1.52 9.45 -2.12
C LEU A 198 -2.64 8.76 -1.33
N LYS A 199 -3.45 9.52 -0.57
CA LYS A 199 -4.65 9.02 0.13
C LYS A 199 -5.71 8.43 -0.80
N GLU A 200 -5.84 8.97 -2.02
CA GLU A 200 -6.84 8.56 -3.02
C GLU A 200 -6.48 7.26 -3.74
N LEU A 201 -5.19 6.92 -3.88
CA LEU A 201 -4.71 5.70 -4.57
C LEU A 201 -5.25 4.43 -3.91
N GLY A 202 -5.25 4.39 -2.57
CA GLY A 202 -5.57 3.18 -1.82
C GLY A 202 -4.53 2.06 -2.03
N VAL A 203 -4.85 0.86 -1.54
CA VAL A 203 -3.92 -0.28 -1.55
C VAL A 203 -3.54 -0.69 -2.97
N PHE A 204 -4.51 -0.89 -3.85
CA PHE A 204 -4.26 -1.25 -5.25
C PHE A 204 -3.45 -0.18 -6.00
N GLY A 205 -3.80 1.10 -5.83
CA GLY A 205 -3.06 2.18 -6.49
C GLY A 205 -1.62 2.27 -6.00
N TRP A 206 -1.38 2.06 -4.70
CA TRP A 206 -0.03 2.03 -4.13
C TRP A 206 0.82 0.90 -4.68
N HIS A 207 0.25 -0.31 -4.81
CA HIS A 207 0.93 -1.42 -5.47
C HIS A 207 1.30 -1.09 -6.92
N LEU A 208 0.37 -0.52 -7.68
CA LEU A 208 0.60 -0.15 -9.06
C LEU A 208 1.65 0.97 -9.20
N ARG A 209 1.62 1.96 -8.30
CA ARG A 209 2.65 3.01 -8.23
C ARG A 209 4.03 2.42 -8.00
N TYR A 210 4.16 1.43 -7.12
CA TYR A 210 5.42 0.74 -6.87
C TYR A 210 5.92 0.02 -8.14
N GLN A 211 5.05 -0.72 -8.84
CA GLN A 211 5.41 -1.39 -10.09
C GLN A 211 5.91 -0.39 -11.15
N VAL A 212 5.21 0.72 -11.32
CA VAL A 212 5.61 1.80 -12.25
C VAL A 212 6.97 2.37 -11.87
N MET A 213 7.25 2.58 -10.59
CA MET A 213 8.57 3.07 -10.14
C MET A 213 9.71 2.06 -10.31
N GLN A 214 9.41 0.76 -10.43
CA GLN A 214 10.44 -0.25 -10.70
C GLN A 214 10.87 -0.30 -12.16
N SER A 215 10.06 0.26 -13.07
CA SER A 215 10.38 0.30 -14.50
C SER A 215 11.69 1.07 -14.80
N PRO A 216 12.45 0.66 -15.83
CA PRO A 216 13.69 1.35 -16.20
C PRO A 216 13.42 2.78 -16.66
N THR A 217 12.36 3.00 -17.45
CA THR A 217 11.99 4.33 -17.96
C THR A 217 11.80 5.35 -16.84
N ILE A 218 11.09 4.99 -15.78
CA ILE A 218 10.86 5.90 -14.64
C ILE A 218 12.12 6.08 -13.80
N LYS A 219 12.94 5.04 -13.63
CA LYS A 219 14.24 5.15 -12.93
C LYS A 219 15.19 6.12 -13.63
N GLU A 220 15.26 6.05 -14.95
CA GLU A 220 16.07 6.97 -15.76
C GLU A 220 15.55 8.40 -15.68
N GLN A 221 14.22 8.59 -15.75
CA GLN A 221 13.60 9.91 -15.57
C GLN A 221 13.94 10.51 -14.19
N PHE A 222 13.90 9.69 -13.13
CA PHE A 222 14.28 10.15 -11.79
C PHE A 222 15.77 10.45 -11.65
N ARG A 223 16.65 9.68 -12.33
CA ARG A 223 18.10 10.00 -12.37
C ARG A 223 18.33 11.37 -13.01
N GLN A 224 17.74 11.61 -14.18
CA GLN A 224 17.83 12.92 -14.86
C GLN A 224 17.23 14.06 -14.02
N GLN A 225 16.12 13.81 -13.32
CA GLN A 225 15.52 14.82 -12.43
C GLN A 225 16.47 15.15 -11.26
N ARG A 226 17.16 14.17 -10.68
CA ARG A 226 18.14 14.39 -9.62
C ARG A 226 19.35 15.18 -10.11
N GLU A 227 19.92 14.81 -11.26
CA GLU A 227 21.02 15.53 -11.88
C GLU A 227 20.67 17.02 -12.09
N LYS A 228 19.46 17.29 -12.61
CA LYS A 228 18.94 18.66 -12.78
C LYS A 228 18.80 19.42 -11.46
N MET A 229 18.49 18.72 -10.37
CA MET A 229 18.38 19.30 -9.03
C MET A 229 19.72 19.33 -8.29
N GLY A 230 20.80 18.77 -8.85
CA GLY A 230 22.11 18.67 -8.20
C GLY A 230 22.16 17.72 -7.01
N LEU A 231 21.26 16.71 -6.95
CA LEU A 231 21.27 15.73 -5.86
C LEU A 231 22.30 14.62 -6.14
N PRO A 232 23.02 14.15 -5.11
CA PRO A 232 23.93 13.01 -5.24
C PRO A 232 23.15 11.73 -5.55
N GLU A 233 23.83 10.77 -6.19
CA GLU A 233 23.25 9.45 -6.41
C GLU A 233 23.03 8.73 -5.07
N PRO A 234 21.95 7.93 -4.95
CA PRO A 234 21.70 7.17 -3.75
C PRO A 234 22.80 6.13 -3.57
N LEU A 235 23.23 5.95 -2.31
CA LEU A 235 24.16 4.89 -1.92
C LEU A 235 23.65 3.53 -2.40
N SER A 236 24.59 2.63 -2.70
CA SER A 236 24.26 1.24 -2.96
C SER A 236 23.49 0.67 -1.77
N PHE A 237 22.61 -0.30 -2.04
CA PHE A 237 21.82 -0.92 -0.98
C PHE A 237 22.71 -1.53 0.13
N GLU A 238 23.87 -2.06 -0.23
CA GLU A 238 24.85 -2.60 0.71
C GLU A 238 25.50 -1.51 1.56
N GLU A 239 25.90 -0.40 0.95
CA GLU A 239 26.45 0.76 1.65
C GLU A 239 25.42 1.38 2.60
N TRP A 240 24.16 1.44 2.16
CA TRP A 240 23.05 1.92 2.98
C TRP A 240 22.77 1.01 4.17
N ILE A 241 22.86 -0.32 4.01
CA ILE A 241 22.75 -1.25 5.13
C ILE A 241 23.89 -1.01 6.12
N LYS A 242 25.15 -0.96 5.65
CA LYS A 242 26.32 -0.77 6.51
C LYS A 242 26.21 0.52 7.33
N THR A 243 25.87 1.64 6.69
CA THR A 243 25.64 2.90 7.39
C THR A 243 24.50 2.81 8.41
N LYS A 244 23.43 2.07 8.13
CA LYS A 244 22.33 1.86 9.08
C LYS A 244 22.70 0.93 10.23
N GLU A 245 23.51 -0.09 9.98
CA GLU A 245 24.05 -0.99 11.00
C GLU A 245 24.96 -0.21 11.96
N GLU A 246 25.91 0.56 11.43
CA GLU A 246 26.79 1.45 12.20
C GLU A 246 25.99 2.48 13.03
N GLU A 247 24.95 3.10 12.46
CA GLU A 247 24.05 4.01 13.20
C GLU A 247 23.32 3.31 14.35
N ILE A 248 22.90 2.05 14.15
CA ILE A 248 22.21 1.26 15.18
C ILE A 248 23.19 0.87 16.27
N GLU A 249 24.40 0.42 15.90
CA GLU A 249 25.47 0.07 16.82
C GLU A 249 25.84 1.28 17.69
N ALA A 250 26.07 2.45 17.10
CA ALA A 250 26.34 3.69 17.83
C ALA A 250 25.20 4.03 18.83
N LYS A 251 23.93 3.92 18.40
CA LYS A 251 22.76 4.15 19.29
C LYS A 251 22.68 3.12 20.43
N VAL A 252 23.08 1.88 20.17
CA VAL A 252 23.13 0.82 21.17
C VAL A 252 24.25 1.11 22.17
N GLU A 253 25.43 1.51 21.71
CA GLU A 253 26.54 1.94 22.57
C GLU A 253 26.17 3.14 23.43
N GLU A 254 25.51 4.15 22.88
CA GLU A 254 24.99 5.30 23.63
C GLU A 254 24.01 4.86 24.74
N ARG A 255 23.10 3.92 24.44
CA ARG A 255 22.16 3.37 25.42
C ARG A 255 22.84 2.53 26.49
N ILE A 256 23.88 1.78 26.13
CA ILE A 256 24.67 0.96 27.04
C ILE A 256 25.59 1.84 27.90
N ASN A 257 25.95 3.03 27.45
CA ASN A 257 26.77 3.98 28.19
C ASN A 257 26.00 4.56 29.39
N ILE A 258 25.93 3.77 30.46
CA ILE A 258 25.27 4.08 31.74
C ILE A 258 26.20 4.91 32.66
N LYS A 259 27.50 4.99 32.33
CA LYS A 259 28.53 5.73 33.10
C LYS A 259 28.14 7.17 33.51
N PRO A 260 27.48 7.99 32.67
CA PRO A 260 27.05 9.33 33.08
C PRO A 260 25.86 9.33 34.08
N ILE A 261 25.03 8.28 34.06
CA ILE A 261 23.85 8.13 34.94
C ILE A 261 24.30 7.59 36.31
N THR A 262 25.21 6.61 36.32
CA THR A 262 25.74 5.98 37.54
C THR A 262 26.97 6.71 38.06
N ARG A 263 26.91 8.04 38.21
CA ARG A 263 27.97 8.74 38.96
C ARG A 263 27.79 8.41 40.45
N PRO A 264 28.72 7.66 41.07
CA PRO A 264 28.64 7.41 42.50
C PRO A 264 28.77 8.74 43.24
N ARG A 265 28.02 8.89 44.34
CA ARG A 265 28.06 10.12 45.13
C ARG A 265 29.44 10.27 45.78
N PRO A 266 30.00 11.49 45.83
CA PRO A 266 31.27 11.72 46.52
C PRO A 266 31.13 11.41 48.02
N LYS A 267 32.11 10.70 48.57
CA LYS A 267 32.12 10.24 49.97
C LYS A 267 32.04 11.45 50.92
N GLY A 268 30.99 11.51 51.75
CA GLY A 268 30.82 12.54 52.79
C GLY A 268 29.74 13.60 52.53
N GLN A 269 29.02 13.56 51.40
CA GLN A 269 27.82 14.41 51.18
C GLN A 269 26.53 13.67 51.58
N GLY A 270 25.69 14.31 52.41
CA GLY A 270 24.38 13.81 52.81
C GLY A 270 23.34 13.88 51.68
N ASP A 271 22.24 13.13 51.83
CA ASP A 271 21.12 13.17 50.89
C ASP A 271 20.44 14.54 50.91
N SER A 272 20.63 15.35 49.87
CA SER A 272 20.03 16.70 49.82
C SER A 272 18.50 16.75 49.93
N GLN A 273 17.81 15.64 49.65
CA GLN A 273 16.37 15.47 49.83
C GLN A 273 15.98 15.16 51.28
N ASN A 274 16.89 14.63 52.10
CA ASN A 274 16.72 14.34 53.52
C ASN A 274 17.47 15.34 54.43
N ASP A 275 18.08 16.38 53.84
CA ASP A 275 18.76 17.44 54.58
C ASP A 275 17.71 18.24 55.39
N VAL A 276 17.60 17.94 56.68
CA VAL A 276 16.66 18.58 57.63
C VAL A 276 16.70 20.12 57.55
N ARG A 277 17.87 20.71 57.28
CA ARG A 277 18.05 22.17 57.10
C ARG A 277 17.37 22.72 55.85
N LYS A 278 17.36 21.97 54.74
CA LYS A 278 16.71 22.36 53.48
C LYS A 278 15.21 22.10 53.52
N ILE A 279 14.78 21.04 54.19
CA ILE A 279 13.37 20.75 54.47
C ILE A 279 12.78 21.87 55.34
N ALA A 280 13.44 22.22 56.45
CA ALA A 280 13.02 23.31 57.32
C ALA A 280 13.06 24.68 56.61
N ALA A 281 14.02 24.92 55.72
CA ALA A 281 14.06 26.15 54.91
C ALA A 281 12.94 26.21 53.85
N ALA A 282 12.53 25.08 53.29
CA ALA A 282 11.40 24.99 52.36
C ALA A 282 10.05 25.11 53.08
N GLU A 283 9.95 24.63 54.32
CA GLU A 283 8.78 24.75 55.20
C GLU A 283 8.64 26.16 55.82
N ALA A 284 9.74 26.92 55.90
CA ALA A 284 9.78 28.30 56.40
C ALA A 284 9.54 29.39 55.32
N LEU A 285 9.27 29.00 54.08
CA LEU A 285 8.81 29.94 53.04
C LEU A 285 7.27 30.08 53.13
N PRO A 286 6.73 31.31 53.21
CA PRO A 286 5.29 31.54 53.35
C PRO A 286 4.49 31.18 52.08
#